data_AF-A0A9X2ABM5-F1
#
_entry.id   AF-A0A9X2ABM5-F1
#
_cell.length_a   1.000
_cell.length_b   1.000
_cell.length_c   1.000
_cell.angle_alpha   90.00
_cell.angle_beta   90.00
_cell.angle_gamma   90.00
#
_symmetry.space_group_name_H-M   'P 1'
#
loop_
_entity.id
_entity.type
_entity.pdbx_description
1 polymer ?
#
loop_
_entity_poly.entity_id
_entity_poly.type
_entity_poly.pdbx_seq_one_letter_code
_entity_poly.pdbx_strand_id
1 'polypeptide(L)'
;MGHIIVAESLGYDTELHYGSMSFDTSALNDKLDSIYVKNRYQIENDLPYEQKKQFDETFAKLVNEGVLVTLGGPIQTIFTGITGLIILFVRRKKIQEQGLKLPDWLAVFLSLFWLREVFNLFHSIIFELIYKEENYFGGDERYISEYFGLGSGTLPIILGITGLLISLLVIFKVLPGKLQFPFILSGLKGGISGFIFWFEFLGPVLLP
;
A
#
# COMPACT_ATOMS: atom_id res chain seq x y z
N MET A 1 -8.20 -3.12 2.60
CA MET A 1 -8.68 -3.74 3.87
C MET A 1 -7.81 -3.35 5.05
N GLY A 2 -6.48 -3.38 4.97
CA GLY A 2 -5.58 -2.97 6.06
C GLY A 2 -5.81 -1.53 6.50
N HIS A 3 -5.98 -0.62 5.54
CA HIS A 3 -6.42 0.76 5.78
C HIS A 3 -7.74 0.83 6.59
N ILE A 4 -8.74 0.02 6.24
CA ILE A 4 -10.06 -0.02 6.90
C ILE A 4 -9.94 -0.50 8.33
N ILE A 5 -9.22 -1.60 8.56
CA ILE A 5 -9.05 -2.17 9.91
C ILE A 5 -8.39 -1.16 10.85
N VAL A 6 -7.40 -0.42 10.37
CA VAL A 6 -6.71 0.61 11.18
C VAL A 6 -7.60 1.84 11.38
N ALA A 7 -8.35 2.27 10.36
CA ALA A 7 -9.26 3.40 10.52
C ALA A 7 -10.40 3.08 11.50
N GLU A 8 -11.03 1.90 11.39
CA GLU A 8 -12.07 1.46 12.33
C GLU A 8 -11.53 1.27 13.75
N SER A 9 -10.30 0.77 13.92
CA SER A 9 -9.70 0.63 15.25
C SER A 9 -9.37 1.98 15.92
N LEU A 10 -9.18 3.02 15.12
CA LEU A 10 -9.04 4.41 15.56
C LEU A 10 -10.40 5.10 15.77
N GLY A 11 -11.51 4.43 15.45
CA GLY A 11 -12.87 4.93 15.64
C GLY A 11 -13.38 5.79 14.49
N TYR A 12 -12.78 5.69 13.31
CA TYR A 12 -13.24 6.37 12.10
C TYR A 12 -14.24 5.52 11.33
N ASP A 13 -15.30 6.18 10.84
CA ASP A 13 -16.17 5.60 9.82
C ASP A 13 -15.44 5.60 8.47
N THR A 14 -15.58 4.51 7.72
CA THR A 14 -14.85 4.30 6.47
C THR A 14 -15.79 4.14 5.30
N GLU A 15 -15.46 4.77 4.18
CA GLU A 15 -16.15 4.59 2.91
C GLU A 15 -15.17 3.94 1.92
N LEU A 16 -15.62 2.85 1.30
CA LEU A 16 -14.82 2.09 0.35
C LEU A 16 -15.38 2.33 -1.06
N HIS A 17 -14.55 2.94 -1.91
CA HIS A 17 -14.79 3.02 -3.33
C HIS A 17 -13.91 1.99 -4.06
N TYR A 18 -14.28 1.67 -5.30
CA TYR A 18 -13.61 0.62 -6.07
C TYR A 18 -12.09 0.84 -6.29
N GLY A 19 -11.63 2.08 -6.26
CA GLY A 19 -10.22 2.45 -6.47
C GLY A 19 -9.57 3.18 -5.30
N SER A 20 -10.33 3.51 -4.25
CA SER A 20 -9.86 4.33 -3.13
C SER A 20 -10.65 4.03 -1.86
N MET A 21 -10.08 4.44 -0.73
CA MET A 21 -10.77 4.38 0.55
C MET A 21 -10.64 5.75 1.20
N SER A 22 -11.75 6.26 1.73
CA SER A 22 -11.83 7.46 2.54
C SER A 22 -12.22 7.09 3.97
N PHE A 23 -11.80 7.90 4.92
CA PHE A 23 -12.21 7.80 6.31
C PHE A 23 -12.62 9.18 6.82
N ASP A 24 -13.65 9.21 7.66
CA ASP A 24 -14.29 10.46 8.06
C ASP A 24 -13.41 11.27 9.02
N THR A 25 -12.75 12.29 8.48
CA THR A 25 -11.96 13.25 9.25
C THR A 25 -12.68 14.58 9.45
N SER A 26 -13.96 14.68 9.08
CA SER A 26 -14.74 15.92 9.10
C SER A 26 -14.69 16.64 10.45
N ALA A 27 -14.88 15.92 11.55
CA ALA A 27 -14.84 16.50 12.89
C ALA A 27 -13.48 17.12 13.27
N LEU A 28 -12.37 16.55 12.79
CA LEU A 28 -11.03 17.10 13.00
C LEU A 28 -10.74 18.25 12.03
N ASN A 29 -11.13 18.12 10.77
CA ASN A 29 -10.96 19.15 9.74
C ASN A 29 -11.78 20.39 10.07
N ASP A 30 -13.06 20.26 10.41
CA ASP A 30 -13.93 21.37 10.79
C ASP A 30 -13.37 22.12 12.01
N LYS A 31 -12.79 21.39 12.96
CA LYS A 31 -12.15 21.98 14.14
C LYS A 31 -10.88 22.74 13.76
N LEU A 32 -10.02 22.17 12.91
CA LEU A 32 -8.82 22.83 12.40
C LEU A 32 -9.18 24.07 11.58
N ASP A 33 -10.14 23.96 10.67
CA ASP A 33 -10.62 25.06 9.83
C ASP A 33 -11.21 26.19 10.68
N SER A 34 -11.99 25.86 11.72
CA SER A 34 -12.56 26.86 12.61
C SER A 34 -11.50 27.66 13.38
N ILE A 35 -10.37 27.02 13.74
CA ILE A 35 -9.23 27.67 14.41
C ILE A 35 -8.40 28.43 13.38
N TYR A 36 -8.19 27.86 12.19
CA TYR A 36 -7.43 28.45 11.10
C TYR A 36 -8.07 29.75 10.60
N VAL A 37 -9.38 29.75 10.32
CA VAL A 37 -10.11 30.94 9.86
C VAL A 37 -10.06 32.07 10.89
N LYS A 38 -10.12 31.76 12.19
CA LYS A 38 -10.07 32.75 13.28
C LYS A 38 -8.67 33.34 13.50
N ASN A 39 -7.62 32.57 13.24
CA ASN A 39 -6.24 32.92 13.57
C ASN A 39 -5.33 32.94 12.34
N ARG A 40 -5.90 33.11 11.14
CA ARG A 40 -5.20 32.96 9.87
C ARG A 40 -3.93 33.80 9.78
N TYR A 41 -4.04 35.07 10.14
CA TYR A 41 -2.90 35.99 10.13
C TYR A 41 -1.81 35.54 11.10
N GLN A 42 -2.18 35.06 12.28
CA GLN A 42 -1.23 34.59 13.28
C GLN A 42 -0.55 33.29 12.85
N ILE A 43 -1.28 32.37 12.23
CA ILE A 43 -0.74 31.09 11.74
C ILE A 43 0.20 31.32 10.55
N GLU A 44 -0.20 32.13 9.58
CA GLU A 44 0.61 32.42 8.38
C GLU A 44 1.90 33.20 8.71
N ASN A 45 1.92 33.96 9.81
CA ASN A 45 3.08 34.76 10.24
C ASN A 45 3.83 34.15 11.46
N ASP A 46 3.52 32.90 11.83
CA ASP A 46 4.07 32.19 13.00
C ASP A 46 4.04 33.01 14.32
N LEU A 47 2.97 33.77 14.51
CA LEU A 47 2.72 34.53 15.72
C LEU A 47 2.03 33.66 16.78
N PRO A 48 2.23 33.93 18.08
CA PRO A 48 1.51 33.23 19.13
C PRO A 48 0.01 33.56 19.10
N TYR A 49 -0.83 32.53 19.23
CA TYR A 49 -2.29 32.64 19.38
C TYR A 49 -2.76 31.68 20.48
N GLU A 50 -3.84 32.03 21.17
CA GLU A 50 -4.31 31.30 22.36
C GLU A 50 -4.58 29.81 22.07
N GLN A 51 -5.01 29.51 20.85
CA GLN A 51 -5.39 28.15 20.42
C GLN A 51 -4.22 27.37 19.79
N LYS A 52 -2.98 27.89 19.81
CA LYS A 52 -1.82 27.25 19.13
C LYS A 52 -1.59 25.83 19.59
N LYS A 53 -1.56 25.61 20.91
CA LYS A 53 -1.41 24.27 21.49
C LYS A 53 -2.52 23.31 21.04
N GLN A 54 -3.77 23.77 21.01
CA GLN A 54 -4.91 22.95 20.61
C GLN A 54 -4.89 22.64 19.11
N PHE A 55 -4.48 23.61 18.28
CA PHE A 55 -4.31 23.44 16.84
C PHE A 55 -3.21 22.42 16.56
N ASP A 56 -2.03 22.60 17.16
CA ASP A 56 -0.87 21.71 16.97
C ASP A 56 -1.18 20.28 17.41
N GLU A 57 -1.86 20.10 18.56
CA GLU A 57 -2.29 18.77 19.03
C GLU A 57 -3.32 18.11 18.09
N THR A 58 -4.30 18.88 17.59
CA THR A 58 -5.33 18.37 16.68
C THR A 58 -4.74 18.03 15.31
N PHE A 59 -3.84 18.87 14.81
CA PHE A 59 -3.14 18.68 13.55
C PHE A 59 -2.19 17.48 13.62
N ALA A 60 -1.39 17.38 14.69
CA ALA A 60 -0.52 16.22 14.91
C ALA A 60 -1.34 14.93 15.02
N LYS A 61 -2.48 14.96 15.70
CA LYS A 61 -3.39 13.80 15.78
C LYS A 61 -3.87 13.37 14.39
N LEU A 62 -4.37 14.31 13.58
CA LEU A 62 -4.85 14.03 12.22
C LEU A 62 -3.76 13.41 11.35
N VAL A 63 -2.55 13.99 11.35
CA VAL A 63 -1.43 13.49 10.55
C VAL A 63 -0.98 12.11 11.03
N ASN A 64 -0.83 11.91 12.34
CA ASN A 64 -0.37 10.64 12.91
C ASN A 64 -1.36 9.50 12.61
N GLU A 65 -2.66 9.76 12.78
CA GLU A 65 -3.70 8.77 12.51
C GLU A 65 -3.82 8.46 11.02
N GLY A 66 -3.69 9.46 10.14
CA GLY A 66 -3.62 9.25 8.70
C GLY A 66 -2.45 8.34 8.29
N VAL A 67 -1.27 8.57 8.84
CA VAL A 67 -0.09 7.74 8.56
C VAL A 67 -0.25 6.31 9.07
N LEU A 68 -0.86 6.12 10.24
CA LEU A 68 -1.19 4.78 10.75
C LEU A 68 -2.13 4.04 9.79
N VAL A 69 -3.15 4.72 9.27
CA VAL A 69 -4.05 4.15 8.27
C VAL A 69 -3.28 3.75 7.02
N THR A 70 -2.44 4.64 6.48
CA THR A 70 -1.57 4.38 5.30
C THR A 70 -0.61 3.21 5.53
N LEU A 71 -0.07 3.03 6.74
CA LEU A 71 0.76 1.88 7.11
C LEU A 71 0.01 0.54 7.06
N GLY A 72 -1.31 0.56 7.25
CA GLY A 72 -2.15 -0.64 7.24
C GLY A 72 -2.06 -1.42 5.93
N GLY A 73 -1.95 -0.73 4.79
CA GLY A 73 -1.80 -1.36 3.47
C GLY A 73 -0.52 -2.18 3.30
N PRO A 74 0.66 -1.55 3.42
CA PRO A 74 1.95 -2.23 3.35
C PRO A 74 2.10 -3.33 4.38
N ILE A 75 1.69 -3.11 5.63
CA ILE A 75 1.79 -4.11 6.68
C ILE A 75 0.94 -5.34 6.36
N GLN A 76 -0.30 -5.16 5.90
CA GLN A 76 -1.16 -6.28 5.49
C GLN A 76 -0.49 -7.10 4.38
N THR A 77 0.07 -6.41 3.39
CA THR A 77 0.71 -7.03 2.22
C THR A 77 1.92 -7.85 2.63
N ILE A 78 2.80 -7.26 3.45
CA ILE A 78 3.99 -7.91 4.01
C ILE A 78 3.59 -9.14 4.82
N PHE A 79 2.60 -9.02 5.71
CA PHE A 79 2.15 -10.12 6.56
C PHE A 79 1.58 -11.29 5.74
N THR A 80 0.76 -10.98 4.73
CA THR A 80 0.18 -11.98 3.82
C THR A 80 1.27 -12.69 3.02
N GLY A 81 2.22 -11.91 2.49
CA GLY A 81 3.38 -12.41 1.76
C GLY A 81 4.28 -13.31 2.59
N ILE A 82 4.61 -12.90 3.82
CA ILE A 82 5.41 -13.68 4.76
C ILE A 82 4.71 -15.01 5.10
N THR A 83 3.40 -14.98 5.34
CA THR A 83 2.62 -16.19 5.63
C THR A 83 2.73 -17.19 4.48
N GLY A 84 2.58 -16.73 3.23
CA GLY A 84 2.82 -17.57 2.05
C GLY A 84 4.24 -18.15 2.02
N LEU A 85 5.26 -17.32 2.28
CA LEU A 85 6.66 -17.74 2.26
C LEU A 85 6.94 -18.83 3.30
N ILE A 86 6.47 -18.64 4.53
CA ILE A 86 6.65 -19.62 5.62
C ILE A 86 6.08 -20.98 5.21
N ILE A 87 4.87 -21.00 4.63
CA ILE A 87 4.24 -22.23 4.17
C ILE A 87 5.08 -22.91 3.08
N LEU A 88 5.59 -22.15 2.10
CA LEU A 88 6.46 -22.69 1.05
C LEU A 88 7.78 -23.22 1.61
N PHE A 89 8.40 -22.52 2.56
CA PHE A 89 9.65 -22.95 3.18
C PHE A 89 9.49 -24.25 3.96
N VAL A 90 8.40 -24.40 4.73
CA VAL A 90 8.09 -25.64 5.48
C VAL A 90 7.81 -26.80 4.52
N ARG A 91 7.13 -26.53 3.40
CA ARG A 91 6.72 -27.58 2.46
C ARG A 91 7.73 -27.84 1.33
N ARG A 92 8.83 -27.10 1.27
CA ARG A 92 9.84 -27.17 0.19
C ARG A 92 10.30 -28.59 -0.15
N LYS A 93 10.55 -29.43 0.85
CA LYS A 93 11.02 -30.82 0.64
C LYS A 93 9.93 -31.67 -0.02
N LYS A 94 8.68 -31.53 0.44
CA LYS A 94 7.52 -32.22 -0.13
C LYS A 94 7.23 -31.76 -1.56
N ILE A 95 7.43 -30.47 -1.85
CA ILE A 95 7.26 -29.92 -3.21
C ILE A 95 8.28 -30.51 -4.18
N GLN A 96 9.54 -30.69 -3.74
CA GLN A 96 10.57 -31.30 -4.57
C GLN A 96 10.32 -32.79 -4.84
N GLU A 97 9.78 -33.52 -3.87
CA GLU A 97 9.52 -34.96 -3.98
C GLU A 97 8.20 -35.29 -4.70
N GLN A 98 7.14 -34.52 -4.46
CA GLN A 98 5.77 -34.84 -4.88
C GLN A 98 5.19 -33.85 -5.90
N GLY A 99 5.95 -32.81 -6.26
CA GLY A 99 5.44 -31.69 -7.06
C GLY A 99 4.54 -30.73 -6.27
N LEU A 100 4.06 -29.68 -6.94
CA LEU A 100 3.17 -28.67 -6.36
C LEU A 100 1.74 -29.20 -6.27
N LYS A 101 1.18 -29.22 -5.05
CA LYS A 101 -0.25 -29.50 -4.83
C LYS A 101 -1.04 -28.20 -4.72
N LEU A 102 -2.37 -28.29 -4.77
CA LEU A 102 -3.28 -27.14 -4.62
C LEU A 102 -2.93 -26.19 -3.45
N PRO A 103 -2.66 -26.68 -2.22
CA PRO A 103 -2.27 -25.79 -1.12
C PRO A 103 -0.89 -25.14 -1.29
N ASP A 104 0.01 -25.73 -2.09
CA ASP A 104 1.28 -25.08 -2.43
C ASP A 104 1.06 -23.94 -3.44
N TRP A 105 0.12 -24.09 -4.38
CA TRP A 105 -0.29 -23.02 -5.28
C TRP A 105 -0.91 -21.83 -4.55
N LEU A 106 -1.75 -22.09 -3.55
CA LEU A 106 -2.26 -21.03 -2.68
C LEU A 106 -1.13 -20.32 -1.93
N ALA A 107 -0.14 -21.06 -1.43
CA ALA A 107 1.01 -20.47 -0.77
C ALA A 107 1.89 -19.64 -1.73
N VAL A 108 2.09 -20.08 -2.97
CA VAL A 108 2.73 -19.29 -4.03
C VAL A 108 1.95 -18.00 -4.26
N PHE A 109 0.63 -18.08 -4.40
CA PHE A 109 -0.23 -16.90 -4.58
C PHE A 109 -0.12 -15.93 -3.40
N LEU A 110 -0.14 -16.41 -2.15
CA LEU A 110 0.04 -15.57 -0.97
C LEU A 110 1.42 -14.90 -0.94
N SER A 111 2.48 -15.63 -1.27
CA SER A 111 3.83 -15.05 -1.36
C SER A 111 3.94 -13.97 -2.43
N LEU A 112 3.15 -14.03 -3.48
CA LEU A 112 3.14 -13.01 -4.53
C LEU A 112 2.47 -11.69 -4.11
N PHE A 113 1.91 -11.57 -2.91
CA PHE A 113 1.44 -10.27 -2.41
C PHE A 113 2.56 -9.22 -2.37
N TRP A 114 3.82 -9.65 -2.22
CA TRP A 114 5.00 -8.80 -2.35
C TRP A 114 5.12 -8.10 -3.72
N LEU A 115 4.43 -8.57 -4.76
CA LEU A 115 4.38 -7.89 -6.06
C LEU A 115 3.66 -6.54 -5.98
N ARG A 116 2.85 -6.26 -4.95
CA ARG A 116 2.23 -4.93 -4.78
C ARG A 116 3.28 -3.84 -4.57
N GLU A 117 4.29 -4.09 -3.73
CA GLU A 117 5.39 -3.15 -3.49
C GLU A 117 6.17 -2.87 -4.79
N VAL A 118 6.39 -3.94 -5.57
CA VAL A 118 7.03 -3.85 -6.88
C VAL A 118 6.17 -3.05 -7.85
N PHE A 119 4.88 -3.35 -7.91
CA PHE A 119 3.92 -2.65 -8.78
C PHE A 119 3.84 -1.17 -8.44
N ASN A 120 3.73 -0.79 -7.16
CA ASN A 120 3.69 0.61 -6.73
C ASN A 120 4.94 1.38 -7.18
N LEU A 121 6.13 0.79 -7.00
CA LEU A 121 7.38 1.41 -7.42
C LEU A 121 7.44 1.59 -8.95
N PHE A 122 7.16 0.54 -9.72
CA PHE A 122 7.20 0.62 -11.19
C PHE A 122 6.10 1.52 -11.76
N HIS A 123 4.90 1.45 -11.22
CA HIS A 123 3.78 2.29 -11.63
C HIS A 123 4.12 3.76 -11.42
N SER A 124 4.65 4.13 -10.26
CA SER A 124 5.06 5.52 -9.96
C SER A 124 6.12 6.02 -10.94
N ILE A 125 7.16 5.21 -11.19
CA ILE A 125 8.25 5.57 -12.12
C ILE A 125 7.73 5.70 -13.57
N ILE A 126 6.88 4.77 -14.01
CA ILE A 126 6.32 4.78 -15.37
C ILE A 126 5.37 5.96 -15.55
N PHE A 127 4.50 6.22 -14.56
CA PHE A 127 3.58 7.34 -14.58
C PHE A 127 4.33 8.66 -14.69
N GLU A 128 5.36 8.84 -13.87
CA GLU A 128 6.22 10.02 -13.92
C GLU A 128 6.92 10.18 -15.28
N LEU A 129 7.46 9.10 -15.85
CA LEU A 129 8.14 9.15 -17.14
C LEU A 129 7.19 9.60 -18.28
N ILE A 130 5.90 9.24 -18.18
CA ILE A 130 4.87 9.57 -19.17
C ILE A 130 4.32 10.98 -18.95
N TYR A 131 3.97 11.34 -17.71
CA TYR A 131 3.27 12.58 -17.38
C TYR A 131 4.19 13.73 -16.99
N LYS A 132 5.48 13.47 -16.76
CA LYS A 132 6.51 14.45 -16.35
C LYS A 132 6.04 15.32 -15.17
N GLU A 133 5.45 14.70 -14.15
CA GLU A 133 5.31 15.39 -12.87
C GLU A 133 6.72 15.52 -12.23
N GLU A 134 6.83 16.13 -11.05
CA GLU A 134 8.12 16.28 -10.34
C GLU A 134 8.31 15.21 -9.24
N ASN A 135 7.55 14.12 -9.31
CA ASN A 135 7.39 13.12 -8.26
C ASN A 135 7.57 11.67 -8.75
N TYR A 136 8.83 11.21 -8.80
CA TYR A 136 9.20 9.82 -9.17
C TYR A 136 8.68 8.71 -8.24
N PHE A 137 8.12 9.06 -7.08
CA PHE A 137 7.67 8.10 -6.07
C PHE A 137 6.24 8.43 -5.63
N GLY A 138 5.39 7.41 -5.63
CA GLY A 138 3.97 7.50 -5.26
C GLY A 138 3.55 6.33 -4.38
N GLY A 139 2.25 6.30 -4.05
CA GLY A 139 1.66 5.28 -3.18
C GLY A 139 1.89 5.52 -1.69
N ASP A 140 1.38 4.58 -0.89
CA ASP A 140 1.41 4.61 0.58
C ASP A 140 2.84 4.76 1.12
N GLU A 141 3.81 4.12 0.46
CA GLU A 141 5.21 4.06 0.89
C GLU A 141 5.93 5.42 0.78
N ARG A 142 5.52 6.27 -0.17
CA ARG A 142 6.02 7.64 -0.32
C ARG A 142 5.55 8.52 0.85
N TYR A 143 4.24 8.51 1.14
CA TYR A 143 3.66 9.28 2.24
C TYR A 143 4.29 8.93 3.59
N ILE A 144 4.53 7.64 3.82
CA ILE A 144 5.22 7.18 5.04
C ILE A 144 6.66 7.70 5.07
N SER A 145 7.38 7.65 3.94
CA SER A 145 8.76 8.16 3.88
C SER A 145 8.84 9.64 4.22
N GLU A 146 7.96 10.45 3.61
CA GLU A 146 7.90 11.90 3.84
C GLU A 146 7.54 12.23 5.30
N TYR A 147 6.61 11.49 5.90
CA TYR A 147 6.24 11.67 7.30
C TYR A 147 7.41 11.43 8.26
N PHE A 148 8.23 10.41 8.01
CA PHE A 148 9.43 10.15 8.82
C PHE A 148 10.63 11.04 8.46
N GLY A 149 10.46 12.02 7.56
CA GLY A 149 11.55 12.88 7.09
C GLY A 149 12.60 12.13 6.26
N LEU A 150 12.25 10.96 5.73
CA LEU A 150 13.08 10.20 4.80
C LEU A 150 12.88 10.75 3.38
N GLY A 151 13.86 10.50 2.50
CA GLY A 151 13.69 10.82 1.08
C GLY A 151 12.46 10.10 0.53
N SER A 152 11.68 10.76 -0.33
CA SER A 152 10.42 10.24 -0.88
C SER A 152 10.54 8.85 -1.55
N GLY A 153 11.75 8.48 -2.00
CA GLY A 153 12.04 7.16 -2.56
C GLY A 153 12.56 6.11 -1.58
N THR A 154 12.87 6.43 -0.32
CA THR A 154 13.54 5.49 0.60
C THR A 154 12.73 4.23 0.84
N LEU A 155 11.49 4.32 1.36
CA LEU A 155 10.67 3.14 1.58
C LEU A 155 10.17 2.50 0.26
N PRO A 156 9.71 3.25 -0.76
CA PRO A 156 9.31 2.67 -2.04
C PRO A 156 10.41 1.82 -2.68
N ILE A 157 11.67 2.30 -2.67
CA ILE A 157 12.80 1.56 -3.23
C ILE A 157 13.13 0.33 -2.38
N ILE A 158 13.21 0.47 -1.06
CA ILE A 158 13.56 -0.65 -0.17
C ILE A 158 12.51 -1.77 -0.26
N LEU A 159 11.22 -1.43 -0.16
CA LEU A 159 10.13 -2.39 -0.21
C LEU A 159 9.97 -2.98 -1.62
N GLY A 160 10.09 -2.16 -2.67
CA GLY A 160 10.05 -2.63 -4.06
C GLY A 160 11.19 -3.59 -4.38
N ILE A 161 12.43 -3.29 -3.99
CA ILE A 161 13.57 -4.20 -4.19
C ILE A 161 13.38 -5.48 -3.38
N THR A 162 12.96 -5.37 -2.12
CA THR A 162 12.73 -6.54 -1.26
C THR A 162 11.63 -7.44 -1.84
N GLY A 163 10.52 -6.86 -2.27
CA GLY A 163 9.42 -7.57 -2.91
C GLY A 163 9.84 -8.22 -4.23
N LEU A 164 10.69 -7.56 -5.01
CA LEU A 164 11.26 -8.12 -6.24
C LEU A 164 12.14 -9.33 -5.94
N LEU A 165 13.07 -9.22 -4.99
CA LEU A 165 13.96 -10.32 -4.59
C LEU A 165 13.17 -11.53 -4.08
N ILE A 166 12.15 -11.28 -3.26
CA ILE A 166 11.26 -12.33 -2.74
C ILE A 166 10.48 -13.00 -3.89
N SER A 167 9.91 -12.20 -4.80
CA SER A 167 9.14 -12.73 -5.93
C SER A 167 10.02 -13.57 -6.85
N LEU A 168 11.24 -13.11 -7.14
CA LEU A 168 12.24 -13.86 -7.91
C LEU A 168 12.64 -15.15 -7.20
N LEU A 169 12.83 -15.12 -5.87
CA LEU A 169 13.12 -16.31 -5.08
C LEU A 169 11.99 -17.33 -5.21
N VAL A 170 10.73 -16.92 -5.07
CA VAL A 170 9.58 -17.82 -5.21
C VAL A 170 9.52 -18.41 -6.61
N ILE A 171 9.65 -17.58 -7.65
CA ILE A 171 9.55 -18.04 -9.03
C ILE A 171 10.69 -19.00 -9.38
N PHE A 172 11.95 -18.64 -9.13
CA PHE A 172 13.08 -19.42 -9.60
C PHE A 172 13.43 -20.60 -8.68
N LYS A 173 13.14 -20.50 -7.37
CA LYS A 173 13.56 -21.51 -6.39
C LYS A 173 12.43 -22.47 -5.99
N VAL A 174 11.17 -22.04 -6.06
CA VAL A 174 10.02 -22.87 -5.65
C VAL A 174 9.31 -23.48 -6.85
N LEU A 175 9.12 -22.73 -7.94
CA LEU A 175 8.45 -23.28 -9.13
C LEU A 175 9.39 -24.20 -9.93
N PRO A 176 8.88 -25.31 -10.47
CA PRO A 176 9.61 -26.15 -11.41
C PRO A 176 10.04 -25.34 -12.64
N GLY A 177 11.29 -25.53 -13.11
CA GLY A 177 11.85 -24.77 -14.24
C GLY A 177 10.97 -24.72 -15.49
N LYS A 178 10.21 -25.79 -15.77
CA LYS A 178 9.29 -25.87 -16.91
C LYS A 178 8.07 -24.93 -16.80
N LEU A 179 7.68 -24.54 -15.59
CA LEU A 179 6.50 -23.71 -15.32
C LEU A 179 6.85 -22.24 -15.10
N GLN A 180 8.12 -21.88 -14.91
CA GLN A 180 8.54 -20.52 -14.61
C GLN A 180 8.12 -19.52 -15.70
N PHE A 181 8.44 -19.80 -16.96
CA PHE A 181 8.11 -18.90 -18.07
C PHE A 181 6.59 -18.80 -18.33
N PRO A 182 5.82 -19.91 -18.41
CA PRO A 182 4.36 -19.83 -18.47
C PRO A 182 3.74 -19.06 -17.31
N PHE A 183 4.29 -19.20 -16.10
CA PHE A 183 3.81 -18.50 -14.92
C PHE A 183 4.00 -16.99 -15.01
N ILE A 184 5.19 -16.54 -15.41
CA ILE A 184 5.48 -15.10 -15.62
C ILE A 184 4.57 -14.52 -16.70
N LEU A 185 4.42 -15.22 -17.84
CA LEU A 185 3.58 -14.76 -18.94
C LEU A 185 2.10 -14.70 -18.55
N SER A 186 1.63 -15.69 -17.81
CA SER A 186 0.26 -15.73 -17.29
C SER A 186 0.05 -14.66 -16.22
N GLY A 187 1.05 -14.37 -15.38
CA GLY A 187 1.01 -13.29 -14.41
C GLY A 187 0.91 -11.92 -15.07
N LEU A 188 1.65 -11.68 -16.15
CA LEU A 188 1.58 -10.42 -16.89
C LEU A 188 0.21 -10.23 -17.57
N LYS A 189 -0.27 -11.26 -18.28
CA LYS A 189 -1.60 -11.22 -18.91
C LYS A 189 -2.73 -11.10 -17.87
N GLY A 190 -2.63 -11.88 -16.80
CA GLY A 190 -3.57 -11.88 -15.68
C GLY A 190 -3.59 -10.55 -14.92
N GLY A 191 -2.43 -9.93 -14.72
CA GLY A 191 -2.33 -8.62 -14.07
C GLY A 191 -3.00 -7.51 -14.88
N ILE A 192 -2.71 -7.44 -16.18
CA ILE A 192 -3.33 -6.44 -17.07
C ILE A 192 -4.84 -6.67 -17.19
N SER A 193 -5.25 -7.90 -17.47
CA SER A 193 -6.68 -8.23 -17.58
C SER A 193 -7.43 -8.03 -16.27
N GLY A 194 -6.83 -8.39 -15.14
CA GLY A 194 -7.40 -8.17 -13.82
C GLY A 194 -7.55 -6.69 -13.47
N PHE A 195 -6.53 -5.88 -13.78
CA PHE A 195 -6.59 -4.43 -13.61
C PHE A 195 -7.75 -3.83 -14.42
N ILE A 196 -7.81 -4.12 -15.72
CA ILE A 196 -8.89 -3.62 -16.59
C ILE A 196 -10.26 -4.11 -16.09
N PHE A 197 -10.39 -5.41 -15.80
CA PHE A 197 -11.65 -5.98 -15.35
C PHE A 197 -12.15 -5.39 -14.03
N TRP A 198 -11.22 -5.10 -13.10
CA TRP A 198 -11.57 -4.46 -11.84
C TRP A 198 -11.96 -2.99 -12.03
N PHE A 199 -11.12 -2.19 -12.68
CA PHE A 199 -11.33 -0.74 -12.77
C PHE A 199 -12.43 -0.32 -13.76
N GLU A 200 -12.64 -1.07 -14.84
CA GLU A 200 -13.63 -0.72 -15.89
C GLU A 200 -15.00 -1.38 -15.69
N PHE A 201 -15.06 -2.53 -15.00
CA PHE A 201 -16.28 -3.33 -14.96
C PHE A 201 -16.75 -3.65 -13.54
N LEU A 202 -15.98 -4.46 -12.81
CA LEU A 202 -16.46 -5.03 -11.56
C LEU A 202 -16.49 -4.00 -10.42
N GLY A 203 -15.48 -3.14 -10.36
CA GLY A 203 -15.30 -2.13 -9.34
C GLY A 203 -16.47 -1.15 -9.28
N PRO A 204 -16.76 -0.40 -10.35
CA PRO A 204 -17.84 0.58 -10.36
C PRO A 204 -19.24 0.00 -10.07
N VAL A 205 -19.45 -1.28 -10.36
CA VAL A 205 -20.73 -1.97 -10.14
C VAL A 205 -20.90 -2.42 -8.69
N LEU A 206 -19.82 -2.89 -8.04
CA LEU A 206 -19.88 -3.40 -6.67
C LEU A 206 -19.68 -2.32 -5.61
N LEU A 207 -18.87 -1.31 -5.90
CA LEU A 207 -18.46 -0.25 -4.98
C LEU A 207 -18.51 1.11 -5.70
N PRO A 208 -19.72 1.62 -5.97
CA PRO A 208 -19.91 2.92 -6.61
C PRO A 208 -19.41 4.10 -5.75
#